data_AF-A0A7T4T468-F1
#
_entry.id   AF-A0A7T4T468-F1
#
_cell.length_a   1.000
_cell.length_b   1.000
_cell.length_c   1.000
_cell.angle_alpha   90.00
_cell.angle_beta   90.00
_cell.angle_gamma   90.00
#
_symmetry.space_group_name_H-M   'P 1'
#
loop_
_entity.id
_entity.type
_entity.pdbx_description
1 polymer ?
#
loop_
_entity_poly.entity_id
_entity_poly.type
_entity_poly.pdbx_seq_one_letter_code
_entity_poly.pdbx_strand_id
1 'polypeptide(L)'
;MSAGRTWVIENHDPEDADVSGILEQLLGCDGTLPPEHGRDRAPRVLAVDGRSGAGKTSLAARLAAAAEARCPAGVALFQLEDLYPGWDGLTEGVRLWTGMLARLLDGRDAAWRAWDWAADAPDPAEHVLSAEADLIIAEGVGASAPGHPEVVPDLTVWLQLPAAQRRRRALARDGELYRPHWERWAAQEDALLARLP
;
A
#
# COMPACT_ATOMS: atom_id res chain seq x y z
N MET A 1 -9.26 -18.20 -9.16
CA MET A 1 -8.18 -17.21 -9.01
C MET A 1 -8.71 -15.91 -9.57
N SER A 2 -9.20 -15.01 -8.71
CA SER A 2 -9.57 -13.66 -9.15
C SER A 2 -8.27 -12.92 -9.43
N ALA A 3 -8.05 -12.48 -10.67
CA ALA A 3 -6.98 -11.54 -10.96
C ALA A 3 -7.25 -10.26 -10.14
N GLY A 4 -6.24 -9.72 -9.46
CA GLY A 4 -6.38 -8.46 -8.73
C GLY A 4 -6.85 -7.36 -9.68
N ARG A 5 -7.81 -6.55 -9.22
CA ARG A 5 -8.35 -5.44 -10.00
C ARG A 5 -7.49 -4.20 -9.76
N THR A 6 -7.35 -3.33 -10.77
CA THR A 6 -6.64 -2.05 -10.63
C THR A 6 -7.57 -0.88 -10.95
N TRP A 7 -7.64 0.08 -10.04
CA TRP A 7 -8.28 1.38 -10.22
C TRP A 7 -7.19 2.43 -10.44
N VAL A 8 -7.20 3.12 -11.58
CA VAL A 8 -6.18 4.12 -11.90
C VAL A 8 -6.71 5.53 -11.63
N ILE A 9 -5.92 6.34 -10.92
CA ILE A 9 -6.16 7.76 -10.73
C ILE A 9 -5.04 8.52 -11.44
N GLU A 10 -5.34 9.07 -12.62
CA GLU A 10 -4.36 9.80 -13.46
C GLU A 10 -4.56 11.31 -13.38
N ASN A 11 -3.49 12.07 -13.15
CA ASN A 11 -3.47 13.54 -13.30
C ASN A 11 -4.53 14.32 -12.48
N HIS A 12 -5.21 13.69 -11.53
CA HIS A 12 -6.17 14.33 -10.63
C HIS A 12 -5.50 14.58 -9.27
N ASP A 13 -6.00 15.59 -8.55
CA ASP A 13 -5.61 15.71 -7.15
C ASP A 13 -6.13 14.47 -6.40
N PRO A 14 -5.29 13.74 -5.63
CA PRO A 14 -5.77 12.66 -4.80
C PRO A 14 -6.92 13.06 -3.88
N GLU A 15 -7.04 14.35 -3.54
CA GLU A 15 -8.19 14.88 -2.79
C GLU A 15 -9.53 14.70 -3.52
N ASP A 16 -9.53 14.70 -4.86
CA ASP A 16 -10.73 14.53 -5.69
C ASP A 16 -11.09 13.05 -5.93
N ALA A 17 -10.34 12.10 -5.37
CA ALA A 17 -10.59 10.67 -5.55
C ALA A 17 -11.98 10.25 -5.05
N ASP A 18 -12.67 9.42 -5.85
CA ASP A 18 -13.95 8.80 -5.50
C ASP A 18 -13.77 7.69 -4.45
N VAL A 19 -13.60 8.10 -3.19
CA VAL A 19 -13.42 7.20 -2.03
C VAL A 19 -14.58 6.22 -1.92
N SER A 20 -15.82 6.68 -2.13
CA SER A 20 -17.00 5.83 -2.04
C SER A 20 -17.01 4.76 -3.11
N GLY A 21 -16.77 5.13 -4.38
CA GLY A 21 -16.72 4.19 -5.49
C GLY A 21 -15.62 3.15 -5.35
N ILE A 22 -14.44 3.54 -4.85
CA ILE A 22 -13.34 2.59 -4.56
C ILE A 22 -13.76 1.57 -3.51
N LEU A 23 -14.38 2.02 -2.40
CA LEU A 23 -14.83 1.14 -1.33
C LEU A 23 -16.00 0.25 -1.77
N GLU A 24 -16.92 0.74 -2.58
CA GLU A 24 -17.99 -0.07 -3.16
C GLU A 24 -17.45 -1.18 -4.06
N GLN A 25 -16.41 -0.90 -4.86
CA GLN A 25 -15.79 -1.91 -5.70
C GLN A 25 -15.10 -3.01 -4.89
N LEU A 26 -14.54 -2.67 -3.73
CA LEU A 26 -13.85 -3.60 -2.84
C LEU A 26 -14.83 -4.38 -1.93
N LEU A 27 -15.77 -3.68 -1.30
CA LEU A 27 -16.60 -4.18 -0.21
C LEU A 27 -18.07 -4.45 -0.62
N GLY A 28 -18.50 -4.11 -1.84
CA GLY A 28 -19.89 -4.22 -2.29
C GLY A 28 -20.74 -2.96 -2.04
N CYS A 29 -21.95 -2.89 -2.61
CA CYS A 29 -22.83 -1.71 -2.53
C CYS A 29 -23.61 -1.59 -1.21
N ASP A 30 -23.85 -2.71 -0.52
CA ASP A 30 -24.69 -2.80 0.69
C ASP A 30 -23.89 -2.73 1.99
N GLY A 31 -22.58 -2.47 1.91
CA GLY A 31 -21.73 -2.42 3.10
C GLY A 31 -21.38 -3.79 3.67
N THR A 32 -22.01 -4.85 3.19
CA THR A 32 -21.72 -6.21 3.59
C THR A 32 -20.69 -6.82 2.67
N LEU A 33 -19.61 -7.34 3.25
CA LEU A 33 -18.63 -8.15 2.54
C LEU A 33 -19.39 -9.24 1.76
N PRO A 34 -19.21 -9.34 0.43
CA PRO A 34 -19.85 -10.41 -0.34
C PRO A 34 -19.42 -11.75 0.27
N PRO A 35 -20.33 -12.74 0.42
CA PRO A 35 -19.93 -14.09 0.78
C PRO A 35 -19.15 -14.67 -0.39
N GLU A 36 -17.86 -14.42 -0.44
CA GLU A 36 -16.99 -15.11 -1.37
C GLU A 36 -16.75 -16.51 -0.83
N HIS A 37 -17.14 -17.47 -1.66
CA HIS A 37 -17.05 -18.89 -1.38
C HIS A 37 -15.59 -19.23 -0.98
N GLY A 38 -15.38 -19.55 0.30
CA GLY A 38 -14.16 -20.22 0.79
C GLY A 38 -13.14 -19.38 1.57
N ARG A 39 -13.39 -18.12 1.90
CA ARG A 39 -12.54 -17.34 2.84
C ARG A 39 -13.27 -17.10 4.15
N ASP A 40 -13.29 -18.09 5.03
CA ASP A 40 -14.03 -17.94 6.30
C ASP A 40 -13.34 -17.00 7.30
N ARG A 41 -12.11 -16.51 7.04
CA ARG A 41 -11.39 -15.62 7.99
C ARG A 41 -10.13 -14.92 7.45
N ALA A 42 -10.16 -14.31 6.26
CA ALA A 42 -9.03 -13.50 5.78
C ALA A 42 -9.46 -12.05 5.51
N PRO A 43 -8.62 -11.05 5.84
CA PRO A 43 -8.89 -9.65 5.56
C PRO A 43 -8.99 -9.42 4.05
N ARG A 44 -9.80 -8.44 3.65
CA ARG A 44 -9.62 -7.81 2.33
C ARG A 44 -8.34 -6.99 2.34
N VAL A 45 -7.60 -7.01 1.23
CA VAL A 45 -6.40 -6.18 1.08
C VAL A 45 -6.58 -5.18 -0.07
N LEU A 46 -6.48 -3.91 0.28
CA LEU A 46 -6.43 -2.77 -0.64
C LEU A 46 -5.00 -2.23 -0.72
N ALA A 47 -4.37 -2.33 -1.88
CA ALA A 47 -3.10 -1.66 -2.12
C ALA A 47 -3.34 -0.23 -2.64
N VAL A 48 -2.74 0.77 -2.02
CA VAL A 48 -2.66 2.15 -2.54
C VAL A 48 -1.22 2.36 -3.00
N ASP A 49 -0.98 2.19 -4.30
CA ASP A 49 0.35 2.18 -4.90
C ASP A 49 0.54 3.36 -5.86
N GLY A 50 1.78 3.67 -6.18
CA GLY A 50 2.18 4.84 -6.94
C GLY A 50 3.54 5.35 -6.48
N ARG A 51 4.18 6.16 -7.32
CA ARG A 51 5.50 6.71 -7.03
C ARG A 51 5.49 7.68 -5.84
N SER A 52 6.67 7.98 -5.30
CA SER A 52 6.83 8.98 -4.25
C SER A 52 6.30 10.34 -4.69
N GLY A 53 5.64 11.04 -3.78
CA GLY A 53 4.96 12.32 -4.05
C GLY A 53 3.61 12.20 -4.78
N ALA A 54 3.09 10.99 -4.99
CA ALA A 54 1.79 10.79 -5.66
C ALA A 54 0.56 11.12 -4.77
N GLY A 55 0.73 11.19 -3.44
CA GLY A 55 -0.36 11.46 -2.48
C GLY A 55 -1.06 10.21 -1.92
N LYS A 56 -0.38 9.05 -1.98
CA LYS A 56 -0.88 7.76 -1.47
C LYS A 56 -1.30 7.82 -0.01
N THR A 57 -0.42 8.30 0.87
CA THR A 57 -0.67 8.38 2.32
C THR A 57 -1.95 9.14 2.65
N SER A 58 -2.19 10.29 2.00
CA SER A 58 -3.42 11.08 2.19
C SER A 58 -4.67 10.34 1.71
N LEU A 59 -4.61 9.66 0.56
CA LEU A 59 -5.73 8.87 0.07
C LEU A 59 -6.01 7.65 0.95
N ALA A 60 -4.96 6.93 1.37
CA ALA A 60 -5.06 5.75 2.21
C ALA A 60 -5.71 6.08 3.58
N ALA A 61 -5.34 7.20 4.19
CA ALA A 61 -5.97 7.68 5.42
C ALA A 61 -7.47 7.97 5.24
N ARG A 62 -7.86 8.60 4.12
CA ARG A 62 -9.27 8.88 3.81
C ARG A 62 -10.08 7.61 3.55
N LEU A 63 -9.50 6.65 2.82
CA LEU A 63 -10.10 5.34 2.58
C LEU A 63 -10.29 4.58 3.90
N ALA A 64 -9.29 4.60 4.79
CA ALA A 64 -9.37 3.96 6.10
C ALA A 64 -10.53 4.54 6.92
N ALA A 65 -10.56 5.87 7.09
CA ALA A 65 -11.61 6.56 7.84
C ALA A 65 -13.02 6.31 7.27
N ALA A 66 -13.17 6.30 5.94
CA ALA A 66 -14.46 6.02 5.30
C ALA A 66 -14.90 4.56 5.41
N ALA A 67 -13.95 3.62 5.56
CA ALA A 67 -14.24 2.20 5.68
C ALA A 67 -14.60 1.77 7.11
N GLU A 68 -14.20 2.51 8.15
CA GLU A 68 -14.42 2.14 9.56
C GLU A 68 -15.88 1.74 9.87
N ALA A 69 -16.85 2.52 9.38
CA ALA A 69 -18.28 2.24 9.62
C ALA A 69 -18.78 0.93 8.97
N ARG A 70 -18.02 0.38 8.02
CA ARG A 70 -18.34 -0.83 7.25
C ARG A 70 -17.51 -2.05 7.69
N CYS A 71 -16.56 -1.85 8.61
CA CYS A 71 -15.59 -2.84 9.03
C CYS A 71 -15.63 -3.01 10.57
N PRO A 72 -16.61 -3.75 11.11
CA PRO A 72 -16.76 -3.92 12.56
C PRO A 72 -15.58 -4.59 13.27
N ALA A 73 -14.80 -5.45 12.59
CA ALA A 73 -13.55 -6.02 13.11
C ALA A 73 -12.33 -5.09 12.88
N GLY A 74 -12.56 -3.93 12.27
CA GLY A 74 -11.58 -2.86 12.13
C GLY A 74 -10.92 -2.77 10.76
N VAL A 75 -10.23 -1.63 10.57
CA VAL A 75 -9.42 -1.34 9.39
C VAL A 75 -7.98 -1.13 9.84
N ALA A 76 -7.04 -1.85 9.24
CA ALA A 76 -5.61 -1.64 9.49
C ALA A 76 -4.99 -0.85 8.33
N LEU A 77 -4.33 0.27 8.62
CA LEU A 77 -3.53 1.03 7.67
C LEU A 77 -2.06 0.65 7.87
N PHE A 78 -1.42 0.14 6.81
CA PHE A 78 -0.03 -0.32 6.83
C PHE A 78 0.81 0.48 5.84
N GLN A 79 1.91 1.07 6.30
CA GLN A 79 2.81 1.86 5.47
C GLN A 79 4.05 1.03 5.14
N LEU A 80 4.30 0.77 3.86
CA LEU A 80 5.48 -0.02 3.44
C LEU A 80 6.80 0.71 3.74
N GLU A 81 6.77 2.00 4.08
CA GLU A 81 7.96 2.75 4.51
C GLU A 81 8.65 2.12 5.73
N ASP A 82 7.91 1.38 6.56
CA ASP A 82 8.45 0.58 7.66
C ASP A 82 9.27 -0.63 7.19
N LEU A 83 9.14 -1.05 5.92
CA LEU A 83 9.80 -2.26 5.41
C LEU A 83 11.02 -1.97 4.55
N TYR A 84 11.29 -0.72 4.17
CA TYR A 84 12.43 -0.42 3.32
C TYR A 84 13.70 -0.30 4.16
N PRO A 85 14.70 -1.19 4.01
CA PRO A 85 15.99 -1.04 4.67
C PRO A 85 16.78 0.12 4.06
N GLY A 86 16.48 1.31 4.54
CA GLY A 86 17.05 2.56 4.07
C GLY A 86 16.69 2.88 2.63
N TRP A 87 17.43 3.84 2.09
CA TRP A 87 17.16 4.44 0.79
C TRP A 87 17.45 3.55 -0.41
N ASP A 88 18.15 2.43 -0.23
CA ASP A 88 18.45 1.45 -1.27
C ASP A 88 17.64 0.15 -1.07
N GLY A 89 16.66 0.21 -0.17
CA GLY A 89 15.91 -0.95 0.32
C GLY A 89 14.60 -1.25 -0.42
N LEU A 90 14.23 -0.50 -1.47
CA LEU A 90 12.88 -0.61 -2.04
C LEU A 90 12.54 -2.04 -2.49
N THR A 91 13.46 -2.70 -3.21
CA THR A 91 13.22 -4.08 -3.68
C THR A 91 13.09 -5.06 -2.51
N GLU A 92 13.90 -4.90 -1.47
CA GLU A 92 13.87 -5.77 -0.30
C GLU A 92 12.60 -5.57 0.52
N GLY A 93 12.18 -4.32 0.73
CA GLY A 93 10.93 -4.04 1.44
C GLY A 93 9.70 -4.55 0.71
N VAL A 94 9.67 -4.49 -0.64
CA VAL A 94 8.60 -5.11 -1.44
C VAL A 94 8.63 -6.64 -1.32
N ARG A 95 9.81 -7.25 -1.27
CA ARG A 95 9.95 -8.70 -1.04
C ARG A 95 9.39 -9.10 0.33
N LEU A 96 9.68 -8.32 1.38
CA LEU A 96 9.15 -8.52 2.73
C LEU A 96 7.62 -8.35 2.74
N TRP A 97 7.12 -7.27 2.13
CA TRP A 97 5.69 -7.01 1.99
C TRP A 97 4.97 -8.16 1.29
N THR A 98 5.52 -8.67 0.19
CA THR A 98 4.93 -9.79 -0.55
C THR A 98 4.78 -11.03 0.35
N GLY A 99 5.79 -11.33 1.17
CA GLY A 99 5.71 -12.41 2.14
C GLY A 99 4.65 -12.19 3.22
N MET A 100 4.50 -10.95 3.70
CA MET A 100 3.45 -10.57 4.65
C MET A 100 2.07 -10.69 4.01
N LEU A 101 1.89 -10.14 2.80
CA LEU A 101 0.65 -10.16 2.04
C LEU A 101 0.16 -11.60 1.80
N ALA A 102 1.05 -12.52 1.42
CA ALA A 102 0.70 -13.92 1.24
C ALA A 102 0.13 -14.54 2.53
N ARG A 103 0.70 -14.21 3.70
CA ARG A 103 0.18 -14.69 4.99
C ARG A 103 -1.19 -14.12 5.30
N LEU A 104 -1.38 -12.82 5.07
CA LEU A 104 -2.65 -12.13 5.33
C LEU A 104 -3.76 -12.68 4.43
N LEU A 105 -3.47 -12.91 3.15
CA LEU A 105 -4.43 -13.52 2.20
C LEU A 105 -4.79 -14.97 2.60
N ASP A 106 -3.92 -15.66 3.34
CA ASP A 106 -4.17 -16.98 3.94
C ASP A 106 -4.88 -16.90 5.31
N GLY A 107 -5.28 -15.70 5.77
CA GLY A 107 -5.91 -15.50 7.08
C GLY A 107 -4.94 -15.66 8.26
N ARG A 108 -3.64 -15.40 8.05
CA ARG A 108 -2.59 -15.50 9.08
C ARG A 108 -1.93 -14.16 9.34
N ASP A 109 -1.72 -13.86 10.61
CA ASP A 109 -0.98 -12.66 11.05
C ASP A 109 0.40 -12.58 10.40
N ALA A 110 0.82 -11.35 10.10
CA ALA A 110 2.12 -11.04 9.54
C ALA A 110 2.95 -10.24 10.54
N ALA A 111 4.09 -10.80 10.98
CA ALA A 111 5.03 -10.10 11.84
C ALA A 111 6.09 -9.36 11.01
N TRP A 112 6.51 -8.18 11.46
CA TRP A 112 7.61 -7.43 10.87
C TRP A 112 8.38 -6.64 11.92
N ARG A 113 9.55 -6.14 11.53
CA ARG A 113 10.29 -5.12 12.28
C ARG A 113 10.37 -3.88 11.41
N ALA A 114 9.99 -2.75 11.95
CA ALA A 114 10.05 -1.49 11.23
C ALA A 114 11.51 -1.10 10.96
N TRP A 115 11.75 -0.32 9.91
CA TRP A 115 13.04 0.33 9.71
C TRP A 115 13.07 1.66 10.47
N ASP A 116 14.03 1.81 11.38
CA ASP A 116 14.31 3.10 12.00
C ASP A 116 15.18 3.93 11.05
N TRP A 117 14.53 4.85 10.35
CA TRP A 117 15.17 5.76 9.40
C TRP A 117 16.15 6.74 10.06
N ALA A 118 16.02 7.02 11.36
CA ALA A 118 16.94 7.89 12.07
C ALA A 118 18.20 7.13 12.52
N ALA A 119 18.05 5.86 12.90
CA ALA A 119 19.17 4.98 13.26
C ALA A 119 19.81 4.27 12.06
N ASP A 120 19.16 4.29 10.89
CA ASP A 120 19.55 3.53 9.69
C ASP A 120 19.72 2.03 10.00
N ALA A 121 18.77 1.48 10.76
CA ALA A 121 18.79 0.10 11.23
C ALA A 121 17.36 -0.45 11.47
N PRO A 122 17.16 -1.78 11.55
CA PRO A 122 15.88 -2.33 11.97
C PRO A 122 15.57 -1.96 13.43
N ASP A 123 14.33 -1.56 13.69
CA ASP A 123 13.78 -1.42 15.04
C ASP A 123 13.88 -2.78 15.76
N PRO A 124 14.37 -2.82 17.01
CA PRO A 124 14.39 -4.05 17.79
C PRO A 124 12.99 -4.62 18.10
N ALA A 125 11.95 -3.78 18.08
CA ALA A 125 10.57 -4.18 18.33
C ALA A 125 9.99 -4.95 17.15
N GLU A 126 9.30 -6.04 17.47
CA GLU A 126 8.51 -6.79 16.51
C GLU A 126 7.04 -6.34 16.60
N HIS A 127 6.46 -6.08 15.44
CA HIS A 127 5.07 -5.68 15.27
C HIS A 127 4.29 -6.79 14.57
N VAL A 128 2.97 -6.81 14.76
CA VAL A 128 2.08 -7.81 14.16
C VAL A 128 0.92 -7.12 13.47
N LEU A 129 0.71 -7.46 12.20
CA LEU A 129 -0.40 -7.02 11.38
C LEU A 129 -1.41 -8.16 11.41
N SER A 130 -2.49 -7.93 12.16
CA SER A 130 -3.49 -8.95 12.44
C SER A 130 -4.31 -9.28 11.20
N ALA A 131 -4.51 -10.58 10.94
CA ALA A 131 -5.45 -11.07 9.94
C ALA A 131 -6.90 -11.11 10.45
N GLU A 132 -7.16 -10.64 11.67
CA GLU A 132 -8.53 -10.52 12.19
C GLU A 132 -9.24 -9.23 11.76
N ALA A 133 -8.52 -8.26 11.18
CA ALA A 133 -9.14 -7.06 10.61
C ALA A 133 -10.04 -7.41 9.42
N ASP A 134 -11.10 -6.64 9.19
CA ASP A 134 -11.93 -6.84 7.99
C ASP A 134 -11.22 -6.34 6.73
N LEU A 135 -10.45 -5.26 6.88
CA LEU A 135 -9.76 -4.58 5.79
C LEU A 135 -8.34 -4.18 6.21
N ILE A 136 -7.38 -4.50 5.34
CA ILE A 136 -6.02 -3.99 5.39
C ILE A 136 -5.82 -3.07 4.20
N ILE A 137 -5.44 -1.83 4.46
CA ILE A 137 -5.04 -0.86 3.44
C ILE A 137 -3.53 -0.74 3.53
N ALA A 138 -2.82 -1.19 2.51
CA ALA A 138 -1.37 -1.09 2.42
C ALA A 138 -0.99 0.04 1.47
N GLU A 139 -0.15 0.98 1.91
CA GLU A 139 0.27 2.12 1.11
C GLU A 139 1.79 2.21 1.01
N GLY A 140 2.27 2.53 -0.19
CA GLY A 140 3.70 2.67 -0.46
C GLY A 140 4.05 2.29 -1.89
N VAL A 141 5.30 2.57 -2.28
CA VAL A 141 5.79 2.16 -3.60
C VAL A 141 5.94 0.63 -3.60
N GLY A 142 5.19 -0.05 -4.47
CA GLY A 142 5.20 -1.51 -4.54
C GLY A 142 4.19 -2.20 -3.62
N ALA A 143 3.22 -1.46 -3.07
CA ALA A 143 2.11 -2.04 -2.31
C ALA A 143 1.30 -3.07 -3.13
N SER A 144 1.31 -2.95 -4.46
CA SER A 144 0.71 -3.92 -5.40
C SER A 144 1.50 -5.23 -5.57
N ALA A 145 2.62 -5.39 -4.86
CA ALA A 145 3.58 -6.49 -5.03
C ALA A 145 4.09 -6.72 -6.48
N PRO A 146 4.65 -5.68 -7.16
CA PRO A 146 5.14 -5.83 -8.53
C PRO A 146 6.14 -6.98 -8.70
N GLY A 147 5.92 -7.82 -9.71
CA GLY A 147 6.76 -9.00 -9.98
C GLY A 147 6.34 -10.29 -9.25
N HIS A 148 5.23 -10.27 -8.48
CA HIS A 148 4.70 -11.42 -7.75
C HIS A 148 3.25 -11.73 -8.14
N PRO A 149 2.98 -12.23 -9.37
CA PRO A 149 1.62 -12.46 -9.86
C PRO A 149 0.82 -13.51 -9.07
N GLU A 150 1.49 -14.31 -8.24
CA GLU A 150 0.90 -15.30 -7.34
C GLU A 150 0.38 -14.69 -6.02
N VAL A 151 0.80 -13.47 -5.67
CA VAL A 151 0.40 -12.77 -4.44
C VAL A 151 -0.14 -11.40 -4.82
N VAL A 152 -1.47 -11.28 -4.93
CA VAL A 152 -2.11 -10.08 -5.46
C VAL A 152 -3.17 -9.57 -4.47
N PRO A 153 -3.20 -8.26 -4.15
CA PRO A 153 -4.27 -7.67 -3.35
C PRO A 153 -5.64 -7.79 -4.05
N ASP A 154 -6.73 -7.71 -3.29
CA ASP A 154 -8.09 -7.79 -3.84
C ASP A 154 -8.41 -6.60 -4.77
N LEU A 155 -7.84 -5.44 -4.46
CA LEU A 155 -7.90 -4.23 -5.27
C LEU A 155 -6.60 -3.43 -5.12
N THR A 156 -6.10 -2.90 -6.23
CA THR A 156 -5.02 -1.90 -6.24
C THR A 156 -5.60 -0.57 -6.71
N VAL A 157 -5.31 0.51 -5.99
CA VAL A 157 -5.49 1.89 -6.45
C VAL A 157 -4.11 2.41 -6.85
N TRP A 158 -3.93 2.65 -8.14
CA TRP A 158 -2.69 3.16 -8.72
C TRP A 158 -2.77 4.69 -8.92
N LEU A 159 -1.94 5.43 -8.19
CA LEU A 159 -1.89 6.89 -8.28
C LEU A 159 -0.78 7.30 -9.24
N GLN A 160 -1.19 7.90 -10.35
CA GLN A 160 -0.29 8.37 -11.39
C GLN A 160 -0.28 9.89 -11.46
N LEU A 161 0.85 10.49 -11.06
CA LEU A 161 1.11 11.92 -11.17
C LEU A 161 2.37 12.21 -11.99
N PRO A 162 2.40 13.32 -12.76
CA PRO A 162 3.57 13.74 -13.51
C PRO A 162 4.80 13.93 -12.61
N ALA A 163 5.97 13.53 -13.09
CA ALA A 163 7.22 13.55 -12.32
C ALA A 163 7.55 14.92 -11.72
N ALA A 164 7.33 16.01 -12.48
CA ALA A 164 7.55 17.37 -12.00
C ALA A 164 6.66 17.73 -10.80
N GLN A 165 5.38 17.31 -10.83
CA GLN A 165 4.44 17.56 -9.74
C GLN A 165 4.80 16.74 -8.51
N ARG A 166 5.13 15.45 -8.70
CA ARG A 166 5.59 14.55 -7.62
C ARG A 166 6.83 15.08 -6.94
N ARG A 167 7.84 15.52 -7.72
CA ARG A 167 9.08 16.10 -7.19
C ARG A 167 8.81 17.35 -6.39
N ARG A 168 7.97 18.25 -6.89
CA ARG A 168 7.57 19.46 -6.15
C ARG A 168 6.90 19.12 -4.82
N ARG A 169 5.96 18.16 -4.81
CA ARG A 169 5.26 17.71 -3.59
C ARG A 169 6.21 17.06 -2.59
N ALA A 170 7.04 16.12 -3.04
CA ALA A 170 8.01 15.42 -2.17
C ALA A 170 9.03 16.38 -1.54
N LEU A 171 9.57 17.33 -2.33
CA LEU A 171 10.51 18.33 -1.81
C LEU A 171 9.85 19.36 -0.89
N ALA A 172 8.56 19.64 -1.05
CA ALA A 172 7.84 20.52 -0.14
C ALA A 172 7.59 19.85 1.23
N ARG A 173 7.45 18.52 1.27
CA ARG A 173 7.20 17.74 2.50
C ARG A 173 8.49 17.43 3.26
N ASP A 174 9.48 16.83 2.58
CA ASP A 174 10.65 16.18 3.22
C ASP A 174 11.98 16.82 2.78
N GLY A 175 11.90 18.07 2.32
CA GLY A 175 12.83 18.74 1.39
C GLY A 175 14.33 18.47 1.56
N GLU A 176 14.89 18.53 2.77
CA GLU A 176 16.34 18.39 2.95
C GLU A 176 16.79 16.94 3.17
N LEU A 177 15.94 16.08 3.73
CA LEU A 177 16.24 14.66 3.91
C LEU A 177 16.07 13.88 2.61
N TYR A 178 15.08 14.23 1.80
CA TYR A 178 14.74 13.50 0.58
C TYR A 178 15.55 13.94 -0.65
N ARG A 179 15.94 15.23 -0.72
CA ARG A 179 16.65 15.81 -1.88
C ARG A 179 17.93 15.06 -2.28
N PRO A 180 18.87 14.69 -1.37
CA PRO A 180 20.07 13.96 -1.77
C PRO A 180 19.78 12.54 -2.29
N HIS A 181 18.57 12.04 -2.08
CA HIS A 181 18.19 10.66 -2.38
C HIS A 181 17.19 10.54 -3.53
N TRP A 182 16.67 11.67 -4.03
CA TRP A 182 15.65 11.70 -5.08
C TRP A 182 16.00 10.83 -6.29
N GLU A 183 17.20 11.01 -6.86
CA GLU A 183 17.60 10.31 -8.08
C GLU A 183 17.78 8.81 -7.85
N ARG A 184 18.45 8.42 -6.75
CA ARG A 184 18.64 7.00 -6.41
C ARG A 184 17.33 6.29 -6.08
N TRP A 185 16.40 6.98 -5.43
CA TRP A 185 15.09 6.42 -5.13
C TRP A 185 14.26 6.27 -6.40
N ALA A 186 14.19 7.34 -7.23
CA ALA A 186 13.47 7.30 -8.50
C ALA A 186 13.95 6.18 -9.44
N ALA A 187 15.25 5.90 -9.47
CA ALA A 187 15.81 4.79 -10.24
C ALA A 187 15.32 3.41 -9.75
N GLN A 188 15.18 3.23 -8.44
CA GLN A 188 14.60 2.01 -7.89
C GLN A 188 13.10 1.91 -8.19
N GLU A 189 12.36 3.03 -8.12
CA GLU A 189 10.95 3.06 -8.54
C GLU A 189 10.82 2.64 -10.01
N ASP A 190 11.67 3.17 -10.90
CA ASP A 190 11.68 2.79 -12.33
C ASP A 190 11.91 1.28 -12.51
N ALA A 191 12.94 0.75 -11.86
CA ALA A 191 13.31 -0.66 -11.96
C ALA A 191 12.24 -1.62 -11.39
N LEU A 192 11.58 -1.22 -10.29
CA LEU A 192 10.51 -2.00 -9.68
C LEU A 192 9.24 -1.97 -10.53
N LEU A 193 8.82 -0.78 -10.96
CA LEU A 193 7.54 -0.59 -11.64
C LEU A 193 7.56 -1.09 -13.09
N ALA A 194 8.74 -1.29 -13.68
CA ALA A 194 8.90 -2.03 -14.92
C ALA A 194 8.47 -3.52 -14.81
N ARG A 195 8.21 -4.02 -13.60
CA ARG A 195 7.73 -5.39 -13.32
C ARG A 195 6.21 -5.47 -13.16
N LEU A 196 5.49 -4.33 -13.24
CA LEU A 196 4.05 -4.34 -13.33
C LEU A 196 3.63 -4.99 -14.68
N PRO A 197 2.56 -5.79 -14.69
CA PRO A 197 2.07 -6.47 -15.90
C PRO A 197 1.53 -5.51 -16.97
#